data_AF-A0A4C1YH33-F1
#
_entry.id   AF-A0A4C1YH33-F1
#
_cell.length_a   1.000
_cell.length_b   1.000
_cell.length_c   1.000
_cell.angle_alpha   90.00
_cell.angle_beta   90.00
_cell.angle_gamma   90.00
#
_symmetry.space_group_name_H-M   'P 1'
#
loop_
_entity.id
_entity.type
_entity.pdbx_description
1 polymer ?
#
loop_
_entity_poly.entity_id
_entity_poly.type
_entity_poly.pdbx_seq_one_letter_code
_entity_poly.pdbx_strand_id
1 'polypeptide(L)'
;MPTIKITDRKRVSTALEKIDTPLLSKIPDNIRTTDKIDSAIGALTSHIKTVVEKCERRVPTSSDRRKFPPDILELIRVKNVALRRASAYPTPEYRSRERALQLEMKARVQ
;
A
#
# COMPACT_ATOMS: atom_id res chain seq x y z
N MET A 1 -9.50 0.96 -19.01
CA MET A 1 -8.13 0.87 -18.44
C MET A 1 -8.13 -0.22 -17.38
N PRO A 2 -7.36 -1.31 -17.54
CA PRO A 2 -7.32 -2.39 -16.55
C PRO A 2 -6.83 -1.84 -15.20
N THR A 3 -7.46 -2.19 -14.08
CA THR A 3 -7.04 -1.75 -12.73
C THR A 3 -6.80 -2.94 -11.81
N ILE A 4 -5.71 -2.89 -11.04
CA ILE A 4 -5.37 -3.85 -9.99
C ILE A 4 -5.75 -3.26 -8.64
N LYS A 5 -6.26 -4.11 -7.75
CA LYS A 5 -6.51 -3.76 -6.36
C LYS A 5 -5.22 -3.92 -5.57
N ILE A 6 -4.75 -2.84 -4.95
CA ILE A 6 -3.61 -2.86 -4.04
C ILE A 6 -4.12 -2.46 -2.66
N THR A 7 -3.81 -3.25 -1.65
CA THR A 7 -4.15 -2.95 -0.26
C THR A 7 -2.97 -2.26 0.43
N ASP A 8 -3.22 -1.09 1.02
CA ASP A 8 -2.21 -0.40 1.83
C ASP A 8 -2.14 -1.04 3.22
N ARG A 9 -1.06 -1.80 3.46
CA ARG A 9 -0.83 -2.49 4.74
C ARG A 9 -0.81 -1.55 5.94
N LYS A 10 -0.23 -0.34 5.81
CA LYS A 10 -0.13 0.62 6.92
C LYS A 10 -1.51 1.17 7.28
N ARG A 11 -2.34 1.46 6.27
CA ARG A 11 -3.73 1.88 6.48
C ARG A 11 -4.57 0.78 7.11
N VAL A 12 -4.36 -0.49 6.72
CA VAL A 12 -5.03 -1.64 7.35
C VAL A 12 -4.66 -1.72 8.83
N SER A 13 -3.38 -1.62 9.20
CA SER A 13 -2.95 -1.63 10.60
C SER A 13 -3.60 -0.51 11.42
N THR A 14 -3.60 0.73 10.92
CA THR A 14 -4.23 1.86 11.61
C THR A 14 -5.75 1.72 11.71
N ALA A 15 -6.40 1.12 10.70
CA ALA A 15 -7.84 0.89 10.72
C ALA A 15 -8.23 -0.23 11.71
N LEU A 16 -7.38 -1.24 11.89
CA LEU A 16 -7.57 -2.30 12.88
C LEU A 16 -7.27 -1.82 14.32
N GLU A 17 -6.34 -0.89 14.51
CA GLU A 17 -6.08 -0.25 15.81
C GLU A 17 -7.24 0.62 16.33
N LYS A 18 -8.12 1.08 15.44
CA LYS A 18 -9.31 1.85 15.83
C LYS A 18 -10.43 0.89 16.26
N ILE A 19 -10.37 0.48 17.52
CA ILE A 19 -11.25 -0.50 18.15
C ILE A 19 -12.70 0.02 18.34
N ASP A 20 -12.98 1.32 18.13
CA ASP A 20 -14.32 1.94 18.30
C ASP A 20 -15.39 1.50 17.28
N THR A 21 -15.27 0.32 16.68
CA THR A 21 -16.25 -0.20 15.74
C THR A 21 -17.34 -1.01 16.48
N PRO A 22 -18.64 -0.71 16.33
CA PRO A 22 -19.75 -1.38 17.01
C PRO A 22 -19.96 -2.86 16.64
N LEU A 23 -19.04 -3.45 15.86
CA LEU A 23 -19.09 -4.84 15.42
C LEU A 23 -18.32 -5.78 16.36
N LEU A 24 -17.27 -5.30 17.03
CA LEU A 24 -16.48 -6.09 17.99
C LEU A 24 -17.14 -6.14 19.37
N SER A 25 -18.03 -5.21 19.70
CA SER A 25 -18.84 -5.23 20.94
C SER A 25 -19.85 -6.37 21.01
N LYS A 26 -20.06 -7.09 19.90
CA LYS A 26 -20.93 -8.28 19.83
C LYS A 26 -20.19 -9.58 20.16
N ILE A 27 -18.86 -9.54 20.32
CA ILE A 27 -18.07 -10.70 20.72
C ILE A 27 -18.16 -10.83 22.24
N PRO A 28 -18.74 -11.91 22.78
CA PRO A 28 -18.83 -12.08 24.22
C PRO A 28 -17.45 -12.32 24.83
N ASP A 29 -17.16 -11.70 25.97
CA ASP A 29 -15.88 -11.85 26.69
C ASP A 29 -15.61 -13.29 27.15
N ASN A 30 -16.65 -14.12 27.22
CA ASN A 30 -16.59 -15.52 27.66
C ASN A 30 -17.01 -16.48 26.53
N ILE A 31 -16.02 -17.08 25.88
CA ILE A 31 -16.16 -17.99 24.73
C ILE A 31 -15.93 -19.45 25.17
N ARG A 32 -16.84 -20.00 25.97
CA ARG A 32 -16.73 -21.40 26.48
C ARG A 32 -17.40 -22.46 25.60
N THR A 33 -18.24 -22.04 24.65
CA THR A 33 -19.05 -22.96 23.85
C THR A 33 -18.66 -22.85 22.38
N THR A 34 -18.69 -23.98 21.65
CA THR A 34 -18.22 -24.06 20.26
C THR A 34 -18.98 -23.14 19.32
N ASP A 35 -20.30 -22.99 19.51
CA ASP A 35 -21.16 -22.06 18.77
C ASP A 35 -20.72 -20.59 18.91
N LYS A 36 -20.22 -20.21 20.08
CA LYS A 36 -19.68 -18.87 20.34
C LYS A 36 -18.30 -18.70 19.72
N ILE A 37 -17.49 -19.76 19.67
CA ILE A 37 -16.20 -19.77 18.97
C ILE A 37 -16.45 -19.50 17.48
N ASP A 38 -17.34 -20.27 16.86
CA ASP A 38 -17.67 -20.14 15.44
C ASP A 38 -18.24 -18.75 15.12
N SER A 39 -19.11 -18.23 15.99
CA SER A 39 -19.68 -16.89 15.86
C SER A 39 -18.61 -15.79 15.98
N ALA A 40 -17.69 -15.91 16.93
CA ALA A 40 -16.60 -14.94 17.13
C ALA A 40 -15.62 -14.95 15.95
N ILE A 41 -15.27 -16.13 15.43
CA ILE A 41 -14.44 -16.29 14.22
C ILE A 41 -15.13 -15.62 13.03
N GLY A 42 -16.43 -15.86 12.84
CA GLY A 42 -17.23 -15.27 11.77
C GLY A 42 -17.28 -13.73 11.86
N ALA A 43 -17.48 -13.20 13.06
CA ALA A 43 -17.50 -11.76 13.31
C ALA A 43 -16.14 -11.10 13.00
N LEU A 44 -15.04 -11.69 13.50
CA LEU A 44 -13.69 -11.20 13.26
C LEU A 44 -13.32 -11.24 11.76
N THR A 45 -13.63 -12.35 11.10
CA THR A 45 -13.37 -12.52 9.66
C THR A 45 -14.11 -11.49 8.83
N SER A 46 -15.38 -11.24 9.15
CA SER A 46 -16.21 -10.23 8.47
C SER A 46 -15.67 -8.82 8.68
N HIS A 47 -15.19 -8.52 9.89
CA HIS A 47 -14.57 -7.25 10.21
C HIS A 47 -13.28 -7.04 9.40
N ILE A 48 -12.34 -8.00 9.44
CA ILE A 48 -11.08 -7.93 8.69
C ILE A 48 -11.33 -7.76 7.20
N LYS A 49 -12.27 -8.53 6.63
CA LYS A 49 -12.67 -8.41 5.22
C LYS A 49 -13.11 -6.99 4.88
N THR A 50 -13.96 -6.40 5.72
CA THR A 50 -14.47 -5.02 5.54
C THR A 50 -13.35 -3.99 5.64
N VAL A 51 -12.43 -4.14 6.60
CA VAL A 51 -11.29 -3.22 6.77
C VAL A 51 -10.35 -3.31 5.57
N VAL A 52 -10.01 -4.53 5.13
CA VAL A 52 -9.17 -4.75 3.95
C VAL A 52 -9.79 -4.09 2.73
N GLU A 53 -11.08 -4.32 2.47
CA GLU A 53 -11.80 -3.74 1.33
C GLU A 53 -11.82 -2.20 1.38
N LYS A 54 -12.03 -1.59 2.55
CA LYS A 54 -11.93 -0.11 2.73
C LYS A 54 -10.51 0.43 2.54
N CYS A 55 -9.49 -0.39 2.75
CA CYS A 55 -8.10 -0.04 2.56
C CYS A 55 -7.56 -0.40 1.16
N GLU A 56 -8.39 -1.01 0.30
CA GLU A 56 -8.05 -1.23 -1.09
C GLU A 56 -8.02 0.10 -1.86
N ARG A 57 -7.07 0.20 -2.78
CA ARG A 57 -7.03 1.24 -3.80
C ARG A 57 -6.90 0.60 -5.16
N ARG A 58 -7.67 1.09 -6.13
CA ARG A 58 -7.50 0.71 -7.53
C ARG A 58 -6.34 1.49 -8.12
N VAL A 59 -5.36 0.77 -8.63
CA VAL A 59 -4.21 1.31 -9.35
C VAL A 59 -4.28 0.79 -10.78
N PRO A 60 -3.94 1.58 -11.81
CA PRO A 60 -3.85 1.07 -13.18
C PRO A 60 -2.92 -0.15 -13.21
N THR A 61 -3.41 -1.28 -13.76
CA THR A 61 -2.70 -2.58 -13.79
C THR A 61 -1.43 -2.53 -14.63
N SER A 62 -1.34 -1.53 -15.49
CA SER A 62 -0.20 -1.31 -16.33
C SER A 62 0.00 0.20 -16.42
N SER A 63 1.23 0.65 -16.17
CA SER A 63 1.78 1.64 -17.09
C SER A 63 1.44 1.08 -18.46
N ASP A 64 0.63 1.78 -19.25
CA ASP A 64 0.65 1.53 -20.67
C ASP A 64 2.14 1.45 -21.01
N ARG A 65 2.65 0.26 -21.35
CA ARG A 65 4.05 0.06 -21.72
C ARG A 65 4.20 0.67 -23.10
N ARG A 66 3.74 1.92 -23.28
CA ARG A 66 4.34 2.90 -24.15
C ARG A 66 5.83 2.68 -23.93
N LYS A 67 6.45 2.06 -24.92
CA LYS A 67 7.88 1.83 -24.90
C LYS A 67 8.46 3.23 -24.81
N PHE A 68 8.79 3.62 -23.58
CA PHE A 68 9.45 4.88 -23.36
C PHE A 68 10.72 4.85 -24.22
N PRO A 69 11.04 5.94 -24.91
CA PRO A 69 12.29 6.01 -25.64
C PRO A 69 13.47 5.66 -24.71
N PRO A 70 14.59 5.17 -25.27
CA PRO A 70 15.71 4.61 -24.48
C PRO A 70 16.25 5.54 -23.39
N ASP A 71 16.20 6.85 -23.62
CA ASP A 71 16.63 7.91 -22.70
C ASP A 71 15.78 7.95 -21.42
N ILE A 72 14.46 7.80 -21.55
CA ILE A 72 13.54 7.75 -20.40
C ILE A 72 13.73 6.44 -19.62
N LEU A 73 13.99 5.32 -20.32
CA LEU A 73 14.30 4.05 -19.66
C LEU A 73 15.62 4.11 -18.87
N GLU A 74 16.63 4.79 -19.40
CA GLU A 74 17.87 5.08 -18.70
C GLU A 74 17.63 5.98 -17.48
N LEU A 75 16.84 7.04 -17.62
CA LEU A 75 16.49 7.92 -16.52
C LEU A 75 15.76 7.19 -15.38
N ILE A 76 14.82 6.29 -15.70
CA ILE A 76 14.15 5.44 -14.72
C ILE A 76 15.15 4.53 -13.99
N ARG A 77 16.10 3.92 -14.71
CA ARG A 77 17.15 3.09 -14.12
C ARG A 77 18.03 3.88 -13.16
N VAL A 78 18.55 5.02 -13.59
CA VAL A 78 19.43 5.88 -12.77
C VAL A 78 18.69 6.39 -11.53
N LYS A 79 17.45 6.83 -11.69
CA LYS A 79 16.59 7.23 -10.56
C LYS A 79 16.37 6.10 -9.55
N ASN A 80 16.08 4.89 -10.01
CA ASN A 80 15.87 3.75 -9.12
C ASN A 80 17.14 3.38 -8.33
N VAL A 81 18.31 3.52 -8.95
CA VAL A 81 19.60 3.35 -8.24
C VAL A 81 19.79 4.45 -7.19
N ALA A 82 19.51 5.70 -7.54
CA ALA A 82 19.60 6.82 -6.61
C ALA A 82 18.64 6.67 -5.43
N LEU A 83 17.41 6.22 -5.68
CA LEU A 83 16.40 5.94 -4.64
C LEU A 83 16.88 4.86 -3.66
N ARG A 84 17.42 3.75 -4.17
CA ARG A 84 17.99 2.70 -3.31
C ARG A 84 19.15 3.24 -2.49
N ARG A 85 20.06 4.01 -3.08
CA ARG A 85 21.18 4.64 -2.36
C ARG A 85 20.71 5.61 -1.28
N ALA A 86 19.76 6.48 -1.58
CA ALA A 86 19.18 7.42 -0.61
C ALA A 86 18.41 6.73 0.52
N SER A 87 17.89 5.52 0.28
CA SER A 87 17.27 4.68 1.30
C SER A 87 18.27 3.96 2.19
N ALA A 88 19.37 3.44 1.61
CA ALA A 88 20.42 2.73 2.33
C ALA A 88 21.31 3.68 3.14
N TYR A 89 21.62 4.84 2.57
CA TYR A 89 22.46 5.87 3.15
C TYR A 89 21.74 7.21 3.04
N PRO A 90 20.93 7.58 4.05
CA PRO A 90 20.10 8.77 4.00
C PRO A 90 20.90 10.06 4.27
N THR A 91 21.84 10.39 3.38
CA THR A 91 22.59 11.66 3.41
C THR A 91 21.89 12.76 2.58
N PRO A 92 22.14 14.06 2.88
CA PRO A 92 21.56 15.17 2.13
C PRO A 92 21.87 15.14 0.63
N GLU A 93 23.06 14.68 0.24
CA GLU A 93 23.53 14.61 -1.14
C GLU A 93 22.75 13.55 -1.93
N TYR A 94 22.58 12.36 -1.35
CA TYR A 94 21.82 11.28 -2.01
C TYR A 94 20.34 11.63 -2.13
N ARG A 95 19.76 12.27 -1.11
CA ARG A 95 18.38 12.78 -1.14
C ARG A 95 18.21 13.85 -2.22
N SER A 96 19.15 14.78 -2.34
CA SER A 96 19.12 15.82 -3.37
C SER A 96 19.20 15.22 -4.77
N ARG A 97 20.08 14.25 -4.99
CA ARG A 97 20.23 13.54 -6.28
C ARG A 97 18.98 12.76 -6.68
N GLU A 98 18.37 12.04 -5.74
CA GLU A 98 17.11 11.32 -5.99
C GLU A 98 15.98 12.28 -6.36
N ARG A 99 15.84 13.39 -5.62
CA ARG A 99 14.82 14.42 -5.90
C ARG A 99 15.01 15.07 -7.26
N ALA A 100 16.25 15.38 -7.65
CA ALA A 100 16.56 15.94 -8.96
C ALA A 100 16.10 15.00 -10.10
N LEU A 101 16.48 13.72 -10.02
CA LEU A 101 16.08 12.70 -11.00
C LEU A 101 14.56 12.46 -11.00
N GLN A 102 13.92 12.55 -9.84
CA GLN A 102 12.47 12.44 -9.71
C GLN A 102 11.73 13.62 -10.37
N LEU A 103 12.26 14.83 -10.31
CA LEU A 103 11.72 16.01 -10.98
C LEU A 103 11.91 15.93 -12.49
N GLU A 104 13.11 15.57 -12.95
CA GLU A 104 13.42 15.40 -14.36
C GLU A 104 12.53 14.34 -15.02
N MET A 105 12.35 13.20 -14.36
CA MET A 105 11.46 12.14 -14.85
C MET A 105 10.00 12.62 -14.93
N LYS A 106 9.52 13.42 -13.97
CA LYS A 106 8.15 13.98 -14.01
C LYS A 106 7.97 14.95 -15.18
N ALA A 107 8.97 15.78 -15.47
CA ALA A 107 8.93 16.72 -16.58
C ALA A 107 8.89 16.02 -17.96
N ARG A 108 9.51 14.85 -18.09
CA ARG A 108 9.61 14.11 -19.36
C ARG A 108 8.49 13.09 -19.61
N VAL A 109 7.74 12.70 -18.57
CA VAL A 109 6.67 11.67 -18.64
C VAL A 109 5.26 12.31 -18.64
N GLN A 110 5.17 13.65 -18.57
CA GLN A 110 3.91 14.40 -18.50
C GLN A 110 3.05 14.26 -19.76
#